data_AF-A0A6B3FFM5-F1
#
_entry.id   AF-A0A6B3FFM5-F1
#
_cell.length_a   1.000
_cell.length_b   1.000
_cell.length_c   1.000
_cell.angle_alpha   90.00
_cell.angle_beta   90.00
_cell.angle_gamma   90.00
#
_symmetry.space_group_name_H-M   'P 1'
#
loop_
_entity.id
_entity.type
_entity.pdbx_description
1 polymer ?
#
loop_
_entity_poly.entity_id
_entity_poly.type
_entity_poly.pdbx_seq_one_letter_code
_entity_poly.pdbx_strand_id
1 'polypeptide(L)'
;NHGGWDPNSNNFHLYTIVIGSQTLHATGYAMGVAKDGADSAVIAYFGDGASSQGDVAESFTFSAVYNAPVVFFCQNNQWAI
;
A
#
# COMPACT_ATOMS: atom_id res chain seq x y z
N ASN A 1 10.07 -14.50 9.88
CA ASN A 1 8.74 -14.13 9.37
C ASN A 1 7.72 -15.11 9.90
N HIS A 2 6.61 -14.61 10.44
CA HIS A 2 5.49 -15.44 10.92
C HIS A 2 4.33 -15.51 9.90
N GLY A 3 4.50 -14.96 8.70
CA GLY A 3 3.56 -15.06 7.60
C GLY A 3 3.79 -16.32 6.77
N GLY A 4 2.75 -16.80 6.07
CA GLY A 4 2.77 -18.07 5.32
C GLY A 4 3.67 -18.09 4.08
N TRP A 5 4.42 -17.03 3.79
CA TRP A 5 5.35 -16.92 2.66
C TRP A 5 6.50 -15.95 3.00
N ASP A 6 7.56 -16.00 2.20
CA ASP A 6 8.64 -15.01 2.24
C ASP A 6 8.31 -13.81 1.31
N PRO A 7 8.20 -12.58 1.85
CA PRO A 7 7.84 -11.41 1.06
C PRO A 7 8.82 -11.06 -0.06
N ASN A 8 10.12 -11.32 0.14
CA ASN A 8 11.14 -10.91 -0.82
C ASN A 8 11.11 -11.81 -2.07
N SER A 9 10.97 -13.12 -1.90
CA SER A 9 10.86 -14.05 -3.04
C SER A 9 9.55 -13.93 -3.81
N ASN A 10 8.49 -13.41 -3.21
CA ASN A 10 7.16 -13.33 -3.83
C ASN A 10 6.74 -11.90 -4.23
N ASN A 11 7.54 -10.88 -3.91
CA ASN A 11 7.19 -9.46 -4.07
C ASN A 11 5.80 -9.12 -3.50
N PHE A 12 5.46 -9.74 -2.37
CA PHE A 12 4.15 -9.61 -1.74
C PHE A 12 4.31 -9.45 -0.23
N HIS A 13 3.99 -8.26 0.27
CA HIS A 13 4.13 -7.95 1.69
C HIS A 13 3.16 -8.80 2.54
N LEU A 14 3.55 -9.12 3.77
CA LEU A 14 2.67 -9.83 4.70
C LEU A 14 1.42 -8.99 5.01
N TYR A 15 0.29 -9.64 5.22
CA TYR A 15 -0.92 -8.93 5.61
C TYR A 15 -0.74 -8.23 6.97
N THR A 16 -1.32 -7.04 7.07
CA THR A 16 -1.58 -6.35 8.33
C THR A 16 -3.07 -6.42 8.62
N ILE A 17 -3.42 -6.54 9.90
CA ILE A 17 -4.81 -6.48 10.34
C ILE A 17 -5.28 -5.03 10.59
N VAL A 18 -4.34 -4.08 10.65
CA VAL A 18 -4.64 -2.66 10.86
C VAL A 18 -5.10 -2.06 9.53
N ILE A 19 -6.40 -1.87 9.40
CA ILE A 19 -7.05 -1.39 8.18
C ILE A 19 -6.48 -0.01 7.79
N GLY A 20 -6.03 0.12 6.55
CA GLY A 20 -5.52 1.38 5.99
C GLY A 20 -4.01 1.52 6.08
N SER A 21 -3.38 1.04 7.15
CA SER A 21 -1.92 1.17 7.37
C SER A 21 -1.06 0.68 6.20
N GLN A 22 -1.53 -0.34 5.47
CA GLN A 22 -0.79 -0.89 4.33
C GLN A 22 -0.64 0.10 3.17
N THR A 23 -1.54 1.07 3.01
CA THR A 23 -1.45 2.04 1.90
C THR A 23 -0.30 3.01 2.14
N LEU A 24 -0.12 3.47 3.39
CA LEU A 24 0.98 4.36 3.75
C LEU A 24 2.33 3.64 3.73
N HIS A 25 2.38 2.38 4.19
CA HIS A 25 3.56 1.53 4.05
C HIS A 25 3.94 1.31 2.58
N ALA A 26 2.95 1.05 1.71
CA ALA A 26 3.17 0.90 0.28
C ALA A 26 3.71 2.18 -0.37
N THR A 27 3.19 3.36 0.02
CA THR A 27 3.74 4.65 -0.42
C THR A 27 5.21 4.80 -0.01
N GLY A 28 5.56 4.51 1.25
CA GLY A 28 6.94 4.57 1.71
C GLY A 28 7.87 3.59 0.97
N TYR A 29 7.39 2.37 0.71
CA TYR A 29 8.14 1.38 -0.08
C TYR A 29 8.31 1.85 -1.53
N ALA A 30 7.27 2.41 -2.15
CA ALA A 30 7.34 2.96 -3.51
C ALA A 30 8.36 4.11 -3.63
N MET A 31 8.42 4.98 -2.62
CA MET A 31 9.46 6.00 -2.54
C MET A 31 10.86 5.39 -2.46
N GLY A 32 11.03 4.26 -1.78
CA GLY A 32 12.28 3.49 -1.75
C GLY A 32 12.64 2.92 -3.12
N VAL A 33 11.70 2.24 -3.78
CA VAL A 33 11.85 1.70 -5.14
C VAL A 33 12.31 2.78 -6.11
N ALA A 34 11.71 3.97 -6.06
CA ALA A 34 12.12 5.11 -6.89
C ALA A 34 13.54 5.59 -6.56
N LYS A 35 13.91 5.65 -5.27
CA LYS A 35 15.26 6.05 -4.84
C LYS A 35 16.34 5.05 -5.27
N ASP A 36 15.99 3.77 -5.32
CA ASP A 36 16.88 2.71 -5.79
C ASP A 36 17.04 2.70 -7.32
N GLY A 37 16.31 3.56 -8.05
CA GLY A 37 16.36 3.64 -9.51
C GLY A 37 15.75 2.42 -10.20
N ALA A 38 14.91 1.66 -9.50
CA ALA A 38 14.29 0.46 -10.03
C ALA A 38 13.15 0.80 -11.00
N ASP A 39 13.07 0.06 -12.11
CA ASP A 39 11.95 0.14 -13.06
C ASP A 39 10.79 -0.73 -12.55
N SER A 40 10.19 -0.31 -11.44
CA SER A 40 9.14 -1.05 -10.74
C SER A 40 8.18 -0.09 -10.03
N ALA A 41 6.97 -0.56 -9.78
CA ALA A 41 5.94 0.16 -9.04
C ALA A 41 5.35 -0.73 -7.94
N VAL A 42 4.68 -0.10 -6.98
CA VAL A 42 4.04 -0.78 -5.85
C VAL A 42 2.53 -0.70 -6.03
N ILE A 43 1.81 -1.76 -5.66
CA ILE A 43 0.34 -1.74 -5.61
C ILE A 43 -0.14 -1.99 -4.19
N ALA A 44 -1.10 -1.19 -3.74
CA ALA A 44 -1.77 -1.34 -2.46
C ALA A 44 -3.26 -1.63 -2.66
N TYR A 45 -3.73 -2.73 -2.08
CA TYR A 45 -5.15 -3.08 -2.05
C TYR A 45 -5.77 -2.61 -0.73
N PHE A 46 -6.96 -2.04 -0.82
CA PHE A 46 -7.75 -1.61 0.33
C PHE A 46 -9.25 -1.68 0.01
N GLY A 47 -10.10 -1.86 1.02
CA GLY A 47 -11.56 -1.90 0.84
C GLY A 47 -12.19 -0.51 0.86
N ASP A 48 -13.45 -0.40 0.44
CA ASP A 48 -14.22 0.85 0.52
C ASP A 48 -14.36 1.36 1.96
N GLY A 49 -14.57 0.50 2.95
CA GLY A 49 -14.55 0.89 4.36
C GLY A 49 -13.20 1.47 4.83
N ALA A 50 -12.10 0.95 4.29
CA ALA A 50 -10.76 1.42 4.61
C ALA A 50 -10.50 2.84 4.08
N SER A 51 -11.23 3.28 3.05
CA SER A 51 -11.09 4.64 2.49
C SER A 51 -11.40 5.75 3.49
N SER A 52 -12.13 5.43 4.56
CA SER A 52 -12.43 6.34 5.67
C SER A 52 -11.30 6.44 6.72
N GLN A 53 -10.22 5.66 6.59
CA GLN A 53 -9.08 5.70 7.50
C GLN A 53 -8.13 6.84 7.16
N GLY A 54 -7.56 7.47 8.20
CA GLY A 54 -6.58 8.56 8.05
C GLY A 54 -5.37 8.14 7.22
N ASP A 55 -4.80 6.96 7.49
CA ASP A 55 -3.65 6.42 6.76
C ASP A 55 -3.87 6.35 5.25
N VAL A 56 -5.11 6.07 4.81
CA VAL A 56 -5.45 6.04 3.38
C VAL A 56 -5.42 7.45 2.78
N ALA A 57 -6.03 8.43 3.45
CA ALA A 57 -5.99 9.82 3.01
C ALA A 57 -4.56 10.40 3.01
N GLU A 58 -3.77 10.09 4.03
CA GLU A 58 -2.37 10.47 4.13
C GLU A 58 -1.54 9.82 3.01
N SER A 59 -1.81 8.56 2.68
CA SER A 59 -1.08 7.84 1.63
C SER A 59 -1.25 8.47 0.24
N PHE A 60 -2.46 8.96 -0.08
CA PHE A 60 -2.72 9.69 -1.33
C PHE A 60 -1.97 11.02 -1.37
N THR A 61 -1.95 11.74 -0.26
CA THR A 61 -1.26 13.03 -0.15
C THR A 61 0.25 12.84 -0.29
N PHE A 62 0.84 11.90 0.46
CA PHE A 62 2.28 11.60 0.40
C PHE A 62 2.68 11.10 -0.99
N SER A 63 1.92 10.19 -1.59
CA SER A 63 2.26 9.68 -2.93
C SER A 63 2.27 10.79 -3.98
N ALA A 64 1.32 11.73 -3.88
CA ALA A 64 1.24 12.86 -4.80
C ALA A 64 2.41 13.83 -4.60
N VAL A 65 2.73 14.19 -3.36
CA VAL A 65 3.83 15.13 -3.04
C VAL A 65 5.19 14.58 -3.50
N TYR A 66 5.43 13.29 -3.29
CA TYR A 66 6.72 12.67 -3.59
C TYR A 66 6.79 12.01 -4.97
N ASN A 67 5.73 12.09 -5.78
CA ASN A 67 5.61 11.37 -7.06
C ASN A 67 5.96 9.88 -6.90
N ALA A 68 5.46 9.25 -5.83
CA ALA A 68 5.78 7.87 -5.54
C ALA A 68 5.14 6.93 -6.59
N PRO A 69 5.87 5.93 -7.13
CA PRO A 69 5.34 4.99 -8.10
C PRO A 69 4.43 3.95 -7.43
N VAL A 70 3.26 4.37 -6.97
CA VAL A 70 2.27 3.54 -6.28
C VAL A 70 0.91 3.59 -6.96
N VAL A 71 0.27 2.43 -7.09
CA VAL A 71 -1.11 2.26 -7.53
C VAL A 71 -1.98 1.88 -6.33
N PHE A 72 -3.05 2.63 -6.11
CA PHE A 72 -4.04 2.31 -5.10
C PHE A 72 -5.23 1.60 -5.75
N PHE A 73 -5.46 0.35 -5.36
CA PHE A 73 -6.59 -0.46 -5.83
C PHE A 73 -7.67 -0.53 -4.74
N CYS A 74 -8.74 0.25 -4.94
CA CYS A 74 -9.91 0.22 -4.05
C CYS A 74 -10.85 -0.93 -4.44
N GLN A 75 -11.00 -1.90 -3.55
CA GLN A 75 -11.97 -2.99 -3.67
C GLN A 75 -13.29 -2.53 -3.05
N ASN A 76 -14.11 -1.84 -3.84
CA ASN A 76 -15.44 -1.43 -3.41
C ASN A 76 -16.42 -2.60 -3.60
N ASN A 77 -16.63 -3.39 -2.54
CA ASN A 77 -17.57 -4.50 -2.53
C ASN A 77 -18.91 -4.13 -1.88
N GLN A 78 -19.16 -2.82 -1.70
CA GLN A 78 -20.38 -2.18 -1.20
C GLN A 78 -20.61 -2.28 0.32
N TRP A 79 -19.76 -2.97 1.07
CA TRP A 79 -19.99 -3.21 2.49
C TRP A 79 -18.71 -3.11 3.30
N ALA A 80 -18.84 -2.54 4.50
CA ALA A 80 -17.78 -2.46 5.48
C ALA A 80 -18.32 -2.79 6.87
N ILE A 81 -17.63 -3.67 7.59
CA ILE A 81 -17.86 -3.99 9.01
C ILE A 81 -16.57 -3.68 9.76
#